data_AF-A0A9E0WCR5-F1
#
_entry.id   AF-A0A9E0WCR5-F1
#
_cell.length_a   1.000
_cell.length_b   1.000
_cell.length_c   1.000
_cell.angle_alpha   90.00
_cell.angle_beta   90.00
_cell.angle_gamma   90.00
#
_symmetry.space_group_name_H-M   'P 1'
#
loop_
_entity.id
_entity.type
_entity.pdbx_description
1 polymer ?
#
loop_
_entity_poly.entity_id
_entity_poly.type
_entity_poly.pdbx_seq_one_letter_code
_entity_poly.pdbx_strand_id
1 'polypeptide(L)'
;MAWFFSLSVVSILAYGWVDGELAVLLILSATMGFFLIGAMIGLYTIGPALYDSKSRVTGVGLAIGVGRLGAIVAPLVGGFMLEANLDVNLIYALFAAPLVLAGFAARSITVPMAFR
;
A
#
# COMPACT_ATOMS: atom_id res chain seq x y z
N MET A 1 -0.49 -7.16 10.93
CA MET A 1 -0.55 -6.79 9.50
C MET A 1 -1.18 -5.41 9.26
N ALA A 2 -2.37 -5.12 9.81
CA ALA A 2 -2.95 -3.77 9.77
C ALA A 2 -2.00 -2.67 10.30
N TRP A 3 -1.19 -2.98 11.33
CA TRP A 3 -0.17 -2.07 11.86
C TRP A 3 0.86 -1.60 10.83
N PHE A 4 1.24 -2.45 9.86
CA PHE A 4 2.19 -2.10 8.81
C PHE A 4 1.59 -1.09 7.81
N PHE A 5 0.30 -1.23 7.49
CA PHE A 5 -0.41 -0.24 6.68
C PHE A 5 -0.55 1.10 7.40
N SER A 6 -0.91 1.08 8.68
CA SER A 6 -0.97 2.30 9.50
C SER A 6 0.38 3.02 9.57
N LEU A 7 1.47 2.28 9.81
CA LEU A 7 2.83 2.84 9.81
C LEU A 7 3.25 3.41 8.46
N SER A 8 2.93 2.72 7.36
CA SER A 8 3.23 3.20 6.00
C SER A 8 2.48 4.49 5.67
N VAL A 9 1.20 4.61 6.08
CA VAL A 9 0.41 5.87 5.96
C VAL A 9 1.06 7.00 6.74
N VAL A 10 1.54 6.74 7.97
CA VAL A 10 2.22 7.77 8.76
C VAL A 10 3.53 8.19 8.08
N SER A 11 4.31 7.24 7.55
CA SER A 11 5.56 7.54 6.85
C SER A 11 5.36 8.34 5.55
N ILE A 12 4.35 8.02 4.73
CA ILE A 12 4.10 8.75 3.46
C ILE A 12 3.59 10.16 3.71
N LEU A 13 2.76 10.38 4.74
CA LEU A 13 2.29 11.71 5.12
C LEU A 13 3.42 12.54 5.74
N ALA A 14 4.27 11.92 6.57
CA ALA A 14 5.48 12.57 7.07
C ALA A 14 6.42 12.98 5.94
N TYR A 15 6.50 12.21 4.85
CA TYR A 15 7.34 12.55 3.69
C TYR A 15 6.85 13.78 2.93
N GLY A 16 5.54 13.94 2.77
CA GLY A 16 5.00 15.13 2.12
C GLY A 16 5.34 16.41 2.89
N TRP A 17 5.25 16.38 4.22
CA TRP A 17 5.32 17.57 5.06
C TRP A 17 6.74 17.93 5.50
N VAL A 18 7.72 17.08 5.22
CA VAL A 18 9.13 17.32 5.57
C VAL A 18 9.85 17.94 4.38
N ASP A 19 9.94 19.27 4.41
CA ASP A 19 10.92 20.01 3.61
C ASP A 19 12.27 19.94 4.33
N GLY A 20 13.06 18.90 4.02
CA GLY A 20 14.27 18.56 4.77
C GLY A 20 15.48 18.22 3.88
N GLU A 21 16.64 18.17 4.53
CA GLU A 21 17.91 17.78 3.90
C GLU A 21 17.83 16.40 3.23
N LEU A 22 18.53 16.21 2.10
CA LEU A 22 18.47 15.02 1.25
C LEU A 22 18.57 13.71 2.03
N ALA A 23 19.41 13.68 3.07
CA ALA A 23 19.60 12.52 3.95
C ALA A 23 18.31 12.11 4.69
N VAL A 24 17.50 13.08 5.16
CA VAL A 24 16.23 12.81 5.85
C VAL A 24 15.21 12.22 4.89
N LEU A 25 15.11 12.75 3.67
CA LEU A 25 14.22 12.22 2.63
C LEU A 25 14.61 10.80 2.21
N LEU A 26 15.90 10.48 2.15
CA LEU A 26 16.37 9.12 1.85
C LEU A 26 15.99 8.12 2.94
N ILE A 27 16.20 8.47 4.22
CA ILE A 27 15.83 7.61 5.34
C ILE A 27 14.31 7.37 5.37
N LEU A 28 13.53 8.43 5.13
CA LEU A 28 12.09 8.38 5.20
C LEU A 28 11.48 7.58 4.04
N SER A 29 12.03 7.71 2.82
CA SER A 29 11.64 6.90 1.67
C SER A 29 12.02 5.42 1.83
N ALA A 30 13.19 5.13 2.39
CA ALA A 30 13.59 3.76 2.73
C ALA A 30 12.64 3.13 3.77
N THR A 31 12.29 3.90 4.80
CA THR A 31 11.37 3.47 5.86
C THR A 31 9.96 3.21 5.30
N MET A 32 9.46 4.13 4.47
CA MET A 32 8.18 3.97 3.77
C MET A 32 8.16 2.70 2.90
N GLY A 33 9.22 2.48 2.11
CA GLY A 33 9.35 1.30 1.25
C GLY A 33 9.38 -0.01 2.05
N PHE A 34 10.10 -0.04 3.17
CA PHE A 34 10.15 -1.19 4.07
C PHE A 34 8.76 -1.57 4.59
N PHE A 35 8.00 -0.59 5.10
CA PHE A 35 6.64 -0.85 5.60
C PHE A 35 5.67 -1.26 4.49
N LEU A 36 5.77 -0.65 3.32
CA LEU A 36 4.93 -0.96 2.16
C LEU A 36 5.16 -2.40 1.66
N ILE A 37 6.42 -2.79 1.47
CA ILE A 37 6.79 -4.13 1.02
C ILE A 37 6.42 -5.17 2.08
N GLY A 38 6.66 -4.89 3.36
CA GLY A 38 6.25 -5.76 4.46
C GLY A 38 4.73 -6.00 4.49
N ALA A 39 3.94 -4.94 4.27
CA ALA A 39 2.49 -5.05 4.16
C ALA A 39 2.05 -5.88 2.93
N MET A 40 2.72 -5.70 1.79
CA MET A 40 2.44 -6.43 0.55
C MET A 40 2.75 -7.93 0.68
N ILE A 41 3.90 -8.29 1.26
CA ILE A 41 4.27 -9.69 1.51
C ILE A 41 3.25 -10.35 2.45
N GLY A 42 2.84 -9.67 3.52
CA GLY A 42 1.79 -10.17 4.41
C GLY A 42 0.46 -10.44 3.69
N LEU A 43 0.10 -9.62 2.69
CA LEU A 43 -1.16 -9.79 1.94
C LEU A 43 -1.08 -11.03 1.06
N TYR A 44 0.09 -11.28 0.46
CA TYR A 44 0.28 -12.46 -0.36
C TYR A 44 0.41 -13.75 0.44
N THR A 45 0.87 -13.71 1.69
CA THR A 45 0.89 -14.90 2.55
C THR A 45 -0.51 -15.25 3.07
N ILE A 46 -1.30 -14.27 3.47
CA ILE A 46 -2.65 -14.47 4.03
C ILE A 46 -3.72 -14.63 2.94
N GLY A 47 -3.56 -13.96 1.79
CA GLY A 47 -4.54 -13.93 0.70
C GLY A 47 -5.03 -15.32 0.28
N PRO A 48 -4.14 -16.28 -0.03
CA PRO A 48 -4.54 -17.64 -0.34
C PRO A 48 -5.27 -18.31 0.83
N ALA A 49 -4.91 -18.04 2.09
CA ALA A 49 -5.53 -18.67 3.27
C ALA A 49 -6.99 -18.23 3.51
N LEU A 50 -7.44 -17.12 2.92
CA LEU A 50 -8.85 -16.70 2.98
C LEU A 50 -9.78 -17.46 2.03
N TYR A 51 -9.24 -18.05 0.95
CA TYR A 51 -10.06 -18.70 -0.07
C TYR A 51 -10.07 -20.21 0.09
N ASP A 52 -11.24 -20.81 -0.05
CA ASP A 52 -11.40 -22.26 -0.05
C ASP A 52 -10.64 -22.91 -1.22
N SER A 53 -10.15 -24.14 -0.98
CA SER A 53 -9.24 -24.88 -1.86
C SER A 53 -9.70 -24.95 -3.31
N LYS A 54 -11.03 -25.02 -3.53
CA LYS A 54 -11.66 -25.11 -4.85
C LYS A 54 -11.64 -23.82 -5.65
N SER A 55 -11.56 -22.65 -5.00
CA SER A 55 -11.64 -21.33 -5.65
C SER A 55 -10.40 -20.45 -5.44
N ARG A 56 -9.41 -20.93 -4.67
CA ARG A 56 -8.18 -20.22 -4.32
C ARG A 56 -7.43 -19.65 -5.52
N VAL A 57 -7.27 -20.43 -6.59
CA VAL A 57 -6.51 -20.02 -7.78
C VAL A 57 -7.19 -18.85 -8.49
N THR A 58 -8.52 -18.92 -8.67
CA THR A 58 -9.30 -17.87 -9.34
C THR A 58 -9.41 -16.61 -8.49
N GLY A 59 -9.66 -16.75 -7.19
CA GLY A 59 -9.76 -15.62 -6.26
C GLY A 59 -8.46 -14.86 -6.08
N VAL A 60 -7.34 -15.58 -5.88
CA VAL A 60 -6.01 -14.97 -5.78
C VAL A 60 -5.58 -14.38 -7.12
N GLY A 61 -5.85 -15.06 -8.24
CA GLY A 61 -5.57 -14.55 -9.59
C GLY A 61 -6.29 -13.23 -9.89
N LEU A 62 -7.57 -13.12 -9.53
CA LEU A 62 -8.33 -11.87 -9.65
C LEU A 62 -7.75 -10.76 -8.78
N ALA A 63 -7.42 -11.05 -7.52
CA ALA A 63 -6.83 -10.06 -6.61
C ALA A 63 -5.49 -9.52 -7.14
N ILE A 64 -4.62 -10.39 -7.66
CA ILE A 64 -3.35 -10.00 -8.27
C ILE A 64 -3.60 -9.19 -9.56
N GLY A 65 -4.56 -9.61 -10.39
CA GLY A 65 -4.94 -8.91 -11.61
C GLY A 65 -5.36 -7.46 -11.34
N VAL A 66 -6.22 -7.25 -10.34
CA VAL A 66 -6.61 -5.90 -9.90
C VAL A 66 -5.41 -5.10 -9.38
N GLY A 67 -4.50 -5.74 -8.64
CA GLY A 67 -3.26 -5.11 -8.19
C GLY A 67 -2.38 -4.61 -9.34
N ARG A 68 -2.35 -5.34 -10.46
CA ARG A 68 -1.60 -4.93 -11.67
C ARG A 68 -2.26 -3.76 -12.39
N LEU A 69 -3.58 -3.70 -12.45
CA LEU A 69 -4.29 -2.53 -12.98
C LEU A 69 -3.95 -1.27 -12.17
N GLY A 70 -3.94 -1.38 -10.84
CA GLY A 70 -3.51 -0.28 -9.96
C GLY A 70 -2.07 0.16 -10.25
N ALA A 71 -1.14 -0.79 -10.46
CA ALA A 71 0.25 -0.48 -10.79
C ALA A 71 0.45 0.20 -12.16
N ILE A 72 -0.47 -0.02 -13.11
CA ILE A 72 -0.45 0.66 -14.43
C ILE A 72 -1.07 2.07 -14.31
N VAL A 73 -2.17 2.19 -13.57
CA VAL A 73 -2.89 3.46 -13.42
C VAL A 73 -2.13 4.45 -12.52
N ALA A 74 -1.41 3.95 -11.50
CA ALA A 74 -0.73 4.80 -10.51
C ALA A 74 0.32 5.76 -11.12
N PRO A 75 1.27 5.33 -11.99
CA PRO A 75 2.21 6.25 -12.64
C PRO A 75 1.51 7.22 -13.59
N LEU A 76 0.42 6.79 -14.23
CA LEU A 76 -0.34 7.60 -15.19
C LEU A 76 -1.02 8.77 -14.47
N VAL A 77 -1.68 8.48 -13.35
CA VAL A 77 -2.28 9.51 -12.48
C VAL A 77 -1.19 10.39 -11.87
N GLY A 78 -0.11 9.81 -11.36
CA GLY A 78 1.02 10.57 -10.80
C GLY A 78 1.64 11.53 -11.81
N GLY A 79 1.80 11.10 -13.07
CA GLY A 79 2.29 11.93 -14.17
C GLY A 79 1.37 13.12 -14.46
N PHE A 80 0.06 12.88 -14.59
CA PHE A 80 -0.91 13.96 -14.78
C PHE A 80 -0.93 14.97 -13.63
N MET A 81 -0.75 14.50 -12.39
CA MET A 81 -0.69 15.39 -11.21
C MET A 81 0.56 16.27 -11.21
N LEU A 82 1.70 15.72 -11.67
CA LEU A 82 2.94 16.49 -11.84
C LEU A 82 2.80 17.53 -12.97
N GLU A 83 2.16 17.18 -14.09
CA GLU A 83 1.86 18.13 -15.18
C GLU A 83 0.93 19.26 -14.73
N ALA A 84 -0.05 18.96 -13.88
CA ALA A 84 -0.96 19.93 -13.30
C ALA A 84 -0.30 20.89 -12.29
N ASN A 85 1.02 20.79 -12.05
CA ASN A 85 1.76 21.57 -11.04
C ASN A 85 1.11 21.51 -9.65
N LEU A 86 0.53 20.36 -9.30
CA LEU A 86 0.00 20.16 -7.95
C LEU A 86 1.13 20.14 -6.94
N ASP A 87 0.86 20.71 -5.77
CA ASP A 87 1.78 20.69 -4.65
C ASP A 87 2.17 19.24 -4.31
N VAL A 88 3.47 18.99 -4.13
CA VAL A 88 4.04 17.67 -3.84
C VAL A 88 3.35 17.05 -2.61
N ASN A 89 2.99 17.89 -1.64
CA ASN A 89 2.21 17.52 -0.47
C ASN A 89 0.86 16.87 -0.82
N LEU A 90 0.12 17.47 -1.75
CA LEU A 90 -1.19 16.97 -2.20
C LEU A 90 -1.06 15.66 -2.98
N ILE A 91 0.03 15.49 -3.74
CA ILE A 91 0.31 14.26 -4.46
C ILE A 91 0.52 13.11 -3.46
N TYR A 92 1.40 13.28 -2.48
CA TYR A 92 1.65 12.27 -1.46
C TYR A 92 0.41 11.98 -0.59
N ALA A 93 -0.39 13.01 -0.28
CA ALA A 93 -1.66 12.83 0.43
C ALA A 93 -2.66 11.97 -0.38
N LEU A 94 -2.74 12.18 -1.70
CA LEU A 94 -3.61 11.38 -2.55
C LEU A 94 -3.13 9.93 -2.66
N PHE A 95 -1.82 9.71 -2.75
CA PHE A 95 -1.24 8.36 -2.71
C PHE A 95 -1.41 7.68 -1.34
N ALA A 96 -1.59 8.44 -0.25
CA ALA A 96 -1.90 7.89 1.07
C ALA A 96 -3.33 7.32 1.15
N ALA A 97 -4.28 7.85 0.40
CA ALA A 97 -5.68 7.42 0.43
C ALA A 97 -5.90 5.91 0.17
N PRO A 98 -5.34 5.31 -0.91
CA PRO A 98 -5.46 3.86 -1.13
C PRO A 98 -4.76 3.03 -0.04
N LEU A 99 -3.67 3.54 0.58
CA LEU A 99 -3.05 2.86 1.72
C LEU A 99 -3.96 2.83 2.95
N VAL A 100 -4.68 3.92 3.22
CA VAL A 100 -5.65 3.99 4.32
C VAL A 100 -6.79 2.99 4.08
N LEU A 101 -7.32 2.94 2.86
CA LEU A 101 -8.35 1.96 2.48
C LEU A 101 -7.85 0.52 2.65
N ALA A 102 -6.62 0.25 2.22
CA ALA A 102 -5.98 -1.06 2.41
C ALA A 102 -5.80 -1.41 3.90
N GLY A 103 -5.40 -0.45 4.73
CA GLY A 103 -5.29 -0.63 6.18
C GLY A 103 -6.63 -0.94 6.84
N PHE A 104 -7.70 -0.27 6.41
CA PHE A 104 -9.06 -0.52 6.92
C PHE A 104 -9.58 -1.89 6.49
N ALA A 105 -9.37 -2.26 5.22
CA ALA A 105 -9.70 -3.58 4.70
C ALA A 105 -8.91 -4.68 5.45
N ALA A 106 -7.60 -4.48 5.66
CA ALA A 106 -6.76 -5.41 6.40
C ALA A 106 -7.20 -5.59 7.87
N ARG A 107 -7.79 -4.56 8.49
CA ARG A 107 -8.38 -4.66 9.83
C ARG A 107 -9.68 -5.48 9.84
N SER A 108 -10.47 -5.42 8.77
CA SER A 108 -11.71 -6.19 8.63
C SER A 108 -11.49 -7.68 8.36
N ILE A 109 -10.30 -8.05 7.87
CA ILE A 109 -9.91 -9.44 7.65
C ILE A 109 -9.71 -10.13 9.00
N THR A 110 -10.71 -10.91 9.40
CA THR A 110 -10.61 -11.86 10.52
C THR A 110 -9.96 -13.12 9.98
N VAL A 111 -8.69 -13.33 10.30
CA VAL A 111 -7.97 -14.54 9.88
C VAL A 111 -8.56 -15.74 10.63
N PRO A 112 -9.09 -16.78 9.96
CA PRO A 112 -9.41 -18.02 10.64
C PRO A 112 -8.11 -18.62 11.17
N MET A 113 -8.06 -18.94 12.47
CA MET A 113 -6.94 -19.58 13.16
C MET A 113 -6.73 -21.02 12.64
N ALA A 114 -6.35 -21.20 11.38
CA ALA A 114 -6.19 -22.51 10.76
C ALA A 114 -4.75 -23.05 10.78
N PHE A 115 -3.87 -22.50 11.63
CA PHE A 115 -2.61 -23.14 12.01
C PHE A 115 -2.40 -22.98 13.52
N ARG A 116 -3.01 -23.89 14.27
CA ARG A 116 -2.44 -24.38 15.53
C ARG A 116 -1.50 -25.53 15.20
#